data_AF-A0A3B8NJ32-F1
#
_entry.id   AF-A0A3B8NJ32-F1
#
_cell.length_a   1.000
_cell.length_b   1.000
_cell.length_c   1.000
_cell.angle_alpha   90.00
_cell.angle_beta   90.00
_cell.angle_gamma   90.00
#
_symmetry.space_group_name_H-M   'P 1'
#
loop_
_entity.id
_entity.type
_entity.pdbx_description
1 polymer ?
#
loop_
_entity_poly.entity_id
_entity_poly.type
_entity_poly.pdbx_seq_one_letter_code
_entity_poly.pdbx_strand_id
1 'polypeptide(L)'
;MVPGISFFHLMPSNFDYNLGSIEKEREQELKDACQQLEALFLYQLLRAMRKTVPRSGLFGSSSEMAFYEELVDQQYALLLARQGVTGIGEMIYEQLRQQGSSLGAKA
;
A
#
# COMPACT_ATOMS: atom_id res chain seq x y z
N MET A 1 37.01 36.35 6.85
CA MET A 1 35.68 36.94 6.58
C MET A 1 35.22 36.40 5.24
N VAL A 2 34.39 35.36 5.24
CA VAL A 2 33.89 34.72 4.01
C VAL A 2 32.57 35.41 3.63
N PRO A 3 32.42 35.95 2.41
CA PRO A 3 31.16 36.55 1.97
C PRO A 3 30.12 35.45 1.74
N GLY A 4 28.91 35.70 2.27
CA GLY A 4 27.78 34.78 2.25
C GLY A 4 27.44 34.27 0.86
N ILE A 5 27.26 32.95 0.78
CA ILE A 5 26.71 32.27 -0.38
C ILE A 5 25.24 32.70 -0.47
N SER A 6 24.97 33.72 -1.28
CA SER A 6 23.62 34.06 -1.74
C SER A 6 23.09 32.93 -2.60
N PHE A 7 22.53 31.92 -1.94
CA PHE A 7 21.85 30.76 -2.53
C PHE A 7 20.57 31.14 -3.33
N PHE A 8 20.23 32.43 -3.40
CA PHE A 8 18.99 32.93 -4.00
C PHE A 8 19.04 33.14 -5.53
N HIS A 9 20.14 32.82 -6.20
CA HIS A 9 20.32 33.10 -7.64
C HIS A 9 20.24 31.85 -8.56
N LEU A 10 19.76 30.71 -8.06
CA LEU A 10 19.68 29.47 -8.86
C LEU A 10 18.38 28.69 -8.63
N MET A 11 17.26 29.41 -8.48
CA MET A 11 15.93 28.80 -8.57
C MET A 11 15.43 28.96 -10.00
N PRO A 12 15.18 27.86 -10.74
CA PRO A 12 14.57 27.95 -12.07
C PRO A 12 13.18 28.59 -11.96
N SER A 13 12.97 29.67 -12.72
CA SER A 13 11.80 30.57 -12.63
C SER A 13 10.45 29.98 -13.07
N ASN A 14 10.33 28.67 -13.26
CA ASN A 14 9.13 28.01 -13.83
C ASN A 14 8.70 26.77 -13.02
N PHE A 15 8.52 26.92 -11.71
CA PHE A 15 7.80 25.92 -10.92
C PHE A 15 6.35 26.37 -10.76
N ASP A 16 5.54 26.12 -11.78
CA ASP A 16 4.08 26.28 -11.68
C ASP A 16 3.54 25.21 -10.73
N TYR A 17 3.47 25.51 -9.43
CA TYR A 17 2.73 24.71 -8.47
C TYR A 17 1.24 24.74 -8.85
N ASN A 18 0.79 23.74 -9.59
CA ASN A 18 -0.64 23.52 -9.79
C ASN A 18 -1.18 22.84 -8.54
N LEU A 19 -1.88 23.58 -7.67
CA LEU A 19 -2.43 23.04 -6.42
C LEU A 19 -3.29 21.77 -6.65
N GLY A 20 -3.97 21.70 -7.80
CA GLY A 20 -4.76 20.54 -8.20
C GLY A 20 -3.94 19.31 -8.62
N SER A 21 -2.65 19.43 -8.97
CA SER A 21 -1.80 18.26 -9.24
C SER A 21 -1.30 17.60 -7.95
N ILE A 22 -1.01 18.40 -6.91
CA ILE A 22 -0.59 17.87 -5.60
C ILE A 22 -1.71 17.08 -4.92
N GLU A 23 -2.94 17.59 -4.96
CA GLU A 23 -4.09 16.89 -4.36
C GLU A 23 -4.36 15.54 -5.04
N LYS A 24 -4.28 15.49 -6.37
CA LYS A 24 -4.43 14.25 -7.14
C LYS A 24 -3.33 13.23 -6.85
N GLU A 25 -2.08 13.68 -6.74
CA GLU A 25 -0.95 12.82 -6.42
C GLU A 25 -1.12 12.19 -5.03
N ARG A 26 -1.52 13.00 -4.04
CA ARG A 26 -1.83 12.50 -2.68
C ARG A 26 -3.02 11.54 -2.63
N GLU A 27 -4.05 11.80 -3.43
CA GLU A 27 -5.19 10.89 -3.52
C GLU A 27 -4.77 9.53 -4.07
N GLN A 28 -3.91 9.52 -5.10
CA GLN A 28 -3.38 8.30 -5.68
C GLN A 28 -2.48 7.54 -4.69
N GLU A 29 -1.57 8.24 -4.00
CA GLU A 29 -0.72 7.64 -2.96
C GLU A 29 -1.56 6.98 -1.85
N LEU A 30 -2.65 7.62 -1.44
CA LEU A 30 -3.54 7.07 -0.41
C LEU A 30 -4.25 5.80 -0.90
N LYS A 31 -4.72 5.78 -2.17
CA LYS A 31 -5.30 4.57 -2.78
C LYS A 31 -4.28 3.45 -2.87
N ASP A 32 -3.06 3.75 -3.31
CA ASP A 32 -1.98 2.76 -3.43
C ASP A 32 -1.61 2.18 -2.05
N ALA A 33 -1.57 3.01 -1.01
CA ALA A 33 -1.34 2.56 0.36
C ALA A 33 -2.48 1.64 0.86
N CYS A 34 -3.74 1.97 0.57
CA CYS A 34 -4.89 1.13 0.93
C CYS A 34 -4.85 -0.22 0.20
N GLN A 35 -4.45 -0.23 -1.06
CA GLN A 35 -4.26 -1.46 -1.85
C GLN A 35 -3.13 -2.33 -1.29
N GLN A 36 -2.04 -1.73 -0.81
CA GLN A 36 -0.98 -2.47 -0.11
C GLN A 36 -1.48 -3.08 1.20
N LEU A 37 -2.36 -2.38 1.92
CA LEU A 37 -2.99 -2.91 3.13
C LEU A 37 -3.90 -4.10 2.81
N GLU A 38 -4.69 -4.02 1.74
CA GLU A 38 -5.45 -5.17 1.21
C GLU A 38 -4.54 -6.36 0.90
N ALA A 39 -3.38 -6.14 0.26
CA ALA A 39 -2.42 -7.21 -0.01
C ALA A 39 -1.91 -7.87 1.28
N LEU A 40 -1.57 -7.09 2.32
CA LEU A 40 -1.16 -7.64 3.61
C LEU A 40 -2.27 -8.46 4.27
N PHE A 41 -3.51 -7.97 4.21
CA PHE A 41 -4.66 -8.68 4.74
C PHE A 41 -4.90 -10.01 4.02
N LEU A 42 -4.88 -10.00 2.68
CA LEU A 42 -5.05 -11.19 1.87
C LEU A 42 -3.94 -12.20 2.10
N TYR A 43 -2.70 -11.76 2.26
CA TYR A 43 -1.60 -12.64 2.61
C TYR A 43 -1.86 -13.37 3.93
N GLN A 44 -2.32 -12.64 4.96
CA GLN A 44 -2.65 -13.23 6.25
C GLN A 44 -3.86 -14.17 6.17
N LEU A 45 -4.86 -13.82 5.36
CA LEU A 45 -6.03 -14.65 5.10
C LEU A 45 -5.64 -15.98 4.41
N LEU A 46 -4.88 -15.90 3.32
CA LEU A 46 -4.37 -17.07 2.58
C LEU A 46 -3.57 -18.00 3.51
N ARG A 47 -2.68 -17.42 4.31
CA ARG A 47 -1.88 -18.16 5.28
C ARG A 47 -2.74 -18.84 6.35
N ALA A 48 -3.78 -18.16 6.84
CA ALA A 48 -4.73 -18.72 7.79
C ALA A 48 -5.53 -19.88 7.18
N MET A 49 -6.01 -19.72 5.94
CA MET A 49 -6.70 -20.78 5.20
C MET A 49 -5.80 -21.98 4.95
N ARG A 50 -4.52 -21.80 4.59
CA ARG A 50 -3.59 -22.93 4.41
C ARG A 50 -3.40 -23.72 5.71
N LYS A 51 -3.33 -23.03 6.86
CA LYS A 51 -3.19 -23.68 8.17
C LYS A 51 -4.37 -24.59 8.53
N THR A 52 -5.54 -24.43 7.91
CA THR A 52 -6.69 -25.31 8.15
C THR A 52 -6.64 -26.59 7.31
N VAL A 53 -5.80 -26.66 6.29
CA VAL A 53 -5.64 -27.85 5.45
C VAL A 53 -4.72 -28.85 6.15
N PRO A 54 -5.19 -30.06 6.49
CA PRO A 54 -4.36 -31.06 7.15
C PRO A 54 -3.23 -31.52 6.22
N ARG A 55 -1.99 -31.50 6.72
CA ARG A 55 -0.83 -31.99 5.98
C ARG A 55 -0.78 -33.52 6.05
N SER A 56 -1.35 -34.19 5.06
CA SER A 56 -1.24 -35.66 4.94
C SER A 56 0.15 -36.07 4.45
N GLY A 57 0.77 -37.04 5.12
CA GLY A 57 2.20 -37.39 5.09
C GLY A 57 2.79 -37.99 3.80
N LEU A 58 2.37 -37.55 2.62
CA LEU A 58 3.02 -37.91 1.35
C LEU A 58 4.10 -36.90 0.92
N PHE A 59 3.92 -35.62 1.27
CA PHE A 59 4.97 -34.61 1.14
C PHE A 59 5.35 -34.18 2.55
N GLY A 60 6.52 -34.61 3.01
CA GLY A 60 7.05 -34.16 4.29
C GLY A 60 7.07 -32.63 4.32
N SER A 61 6.69 -32.04 5.46
CA SER A 61 6.79 -30.61 5.70
C SER A 61 8.26 -30.20 5.76
N SER A 62 8.90 -30.06 4.58
CA SER A 62 10.25 -29.53 4.46
C SER A 62 10.22 -28.02 4.63
N SER A 63 11.25 -27.47 5.27
CA SER A 63 11.39 -26.02 5.45
C SER A 63 11.44 -25.28 4.11
N GLU A 64 11.95 -25.93 3.07
CA GLU A 64 12.01 -25.40 1.70
C GLU A 64 10.60 -25.26 1.10
N MET A 65 9.76 -26.29 1.20
CA MET A 65 8.37 -26.20 0.73
C MET A 65 7.61 -25.08 1.44
N ALA A 66 7.77 -24.96 2.76
CA ALA A 66 7.12 -23.89 3.53
C ALA A 66 7.52 -22.49 3.02
N PHE A 67 8.79 -22.30 2.68
CA PHE A 67 9.26 -21.04 2.09
C PHE A 67 8.65 -20.77 0.71
N TYR A 68 8.63 -21.76 -0.18
CA TYR A 68 7.99 -21.63 -1.50
C TYR A 68 6.50 -21.31 -1.37
N GLU A 69 5.81 -22.00 -0.47
CA GLU A 69 4.40 -21.76 -0.16
C GLU A 69 4.16 -20.33 0.35
N GLU A 70 5.03 -19.79 1.22
CA GLU A 70 4.95 -18.40 1.68
C GLU A 70 5.13 -17.40 0.52
N LEU A 71 6.11 -17.63 -0.37
CA LEU A 71 6.30 -16.79 -1.56
C LEU A 71 5.08 -16.81 -2.50
N VAL A 72 4.48 -17.99 -2.68
CA VAL A 72 3.27 -18.15 -3.50
C VAL A 72 2.09 -17.36 -2.91
N ASP A 73 1.89 -17.42 -1.59
CA ASP A 73 0.84 -16.61 -0.93
C ASP A 73 1.08 -15.12 -1.10
N GLN A 74 2.33 -14.66 -0.97
CA GLN A 74 2.67 -13.24 -1.15
C GLN A 74 2.33 -12.78 -2.57
N GLN A 75 2.69 -13.56 -3.60
CA GLN A 75 2.41 -13.22 -4.99
C GLN A 75 0.90 -13.22 -5.29
N TYR A 76 0.16 -14.19 -4.76
CA TYR A 76 -1.29 -14.21 -4.89
C TYR A 76 -1.94 -13.01 -4.22
N ALA A 77 -1.53 -12.69 -2.99
CA ALA A 77 -2.06 -11.54 -2.26
C ALA A 77 -1.83 -10.22 -3.02
N LEU A 78 -0.64 -10.03 -3.58
CA LEU A 78 -0.34 -8.87 -4.43
C LEU A 78 -1.19 -8.83 -5.71
N LEU A 79 -1.35 -9.97 -6.39
CA LEU A 79 -2.15 -10.04 -7.61
C LEU A 79 -3.63 -9.73 -7.34
N LEU A 80 -4.19 -10.33 -6.29
CA LEU A 80 -5.59 -10.17 -5.91
C LEU A 80 -5.88 -8.74 -5.44
N ALA A 81 -5.00 -8.14 -4.65
CA ALA A 81 -5.11 -6.75 -4.24
C ALA A 81 -5.00 -5.79 -5.45
N ARG A 82 -4.07 -6.06 -6.39
CA ARG A 82 -3.94 -5.28 -7.64
C ARG A 82 -5.19 -5.32 -8.50
N GLN A 83 -5.86 -6.45 -8.54
CA GLN A 83 -7.12 -6.63 -9.26
C GLN A 83 -8.32 -6.03 -8.51
N GLY A 84 -8.18 -5.69 -7.22
CA GLY A 84 -9.26 -5.14 -6.40
C GLY A 84 -10.41 -6.13 -6.17
N VAL A 85 -10.14 -7.44 -6.22
CA VAL A 85 -11.18 -8.49 -6.22
C VAL A 85 -12.03 -8.45 -4.96
N THR A 86 -11.45 -8.05 -3.82
CA THR A 86 -12.18 -8.06 -2.54
C THR A 86 -12.82 -6.73 -2.19
N GLY A 87 -12.38 -5.63 -2.82
CA GLY A 87 -12.86 -4.28 -2.54
C GLY A 87 -12.52 -3.75 -1.14
N ILE A 88 -11.68 -4.46 -0.37
CA ILE A 88 -11.31 -4.06 0.99
C ILE A 88 -10.45 -2.80 0.96
N GLY A 89 -9.51 -2.68 0.02
CA GLY A 89 -8.69 -1.47 -0.13
C GLY A 89 -9.54 -0.23 -0.40
N GLU A 90 -10.55 -0.36 -1.26
CA GLU A 90 -11.49 0.73 -1.56
C GLU A 90 -12.33 1.11 -0.33
N MET A 91 -12.82 0.11 0.42
CA MET A 91 -13.55 0.36 1.66
C MET A 91 -12.70 1.12 2.69
N ILE A 92 -11.42 0.74 2.84
CA ILE A 92 -10.48 1.43 3.74
C ILE A 92 -10.23 2.86 3.26
N TYR A 93 -10.01 3.05 1.96
CA TYR A 93 -9.83 4.36 1.35
C TYR A 93 -11.04 5.28 1.62
N GLU A 94 -12.25 4.78 1.40
CA GLU A 94 -13.49 5.53 1.65
C GLU A 94 -13.65 5.92 3.13
N GLN A 95 -13.33 5.00 4.04
CA GLN A 95 -13.35 5.30 5.48
C GLN A 95 -12.35 6.38 5.87
N LEU A 96 -11.13 6.32 5.34
CA LEU A 96 -10.09 7.31 5.61
C LEU A 96 -10.46 8.68 5.02
N ARG A 97 -11.05 8.72 3.82
CA ARG A 97 -11.53 9.95 3.20
C ARG A 97 -12.64 10.59 4.02
N GLN A 98 -13.61 9.81 4.47
CA GLN A 98 -14.70 10.29 5.33
C GLN A 98 -14.18 10.82 6.68
N GLN A 99 -13.23 10.12 7.31
CA GLN A 99 -12.61 10.58 8.56
C GLN A 99 -11.77 11.85 8.38
N GLY A 100 -10.96 11.94 7.33
CA GLY A 100 -10.17 13.14 7.01
C GLY A 100 -11.05 14.37 6.80
N SER A 101 -12.22 14.18 6.17
CA SER A 101 -13.25 15.22 6.01
C SER A 101 -13.83 15.68 7.36
N SER A 102 -14.04 14.75 8.30
CA SER A 102 -14.59 15.06 9.63
C SER A 102 -13.58 15.73 10.58
N LEU A 103 -12.28 15.53 10.37
CA LEU A 103 -11.19 16.16 11.13
C LEU A 103 -10.89 17.58 10.64
N GLY A 104 -11.03 17.85 9.34
CA GLY A 104 -10.87 19.21 8.79
C GLY A 104 -12.02 20.17 9.11
N ALA A 105 -13.23 19.66 9.38
CA ALA A 105 -14.41 20.48 9.69
C ALA A 105 -14.47 20.98 11.16
N LYS A 106 -13.47 20.66 11.99
CA LYS A 106 -13.44 20.97 13.43
C LYS A 106 -12.32 21.93 13.84
N ALA A 107 -11.60 22.53 12.89
CA ALA A 107 -10.54 23.51 13.12
C ALA A 107 -10.93 24.90 12.59
#